data_AF-A0A7W7I7C9-F1
#
_entry.id   AF-A0A7W7I7C9-F1
#
_cell.length_a   1.000
_cell.length_b   1.000
_cell.length_c   1.000
_cell.angle_alpha   90.00
_cell.angle_beta   90.00
_cell.angle_gamma   90.00
#
_symmetry.space_group_name_H-M   'P 1'
#
loop_
_entity.id
_entity.type
_entity.pdbx_description
1 polymer ?
#
loop_
_entity_poly.entity_id
_entity_poly.type
_entity_poly.pdbx_seq_one_letter_code
_entity_poly.pdbx_strand_id
1 'polypeptide(L)'
;MSAKEASQLSLEFQLHLAPGTRPEDVHAHGERVMQELLHLEACNDDFTDSAVATNAATNTITVELLILNTADPTTALHRALGLVRTAAHAAGAATPHWATVSDMPVQVQFEKAREVASA
;
A
#
# COMPACT_ATOMS: atom_id res chain seq x y z
N MET A 1 25.87 13.15 -10.08
CA MET A 1 24.72 12.22 -10.05
C MET A 1 24.35 12.02 -8.59
N SER A 2 23.13 12.40 -8.19
CA SER A 2 22.65 12.17 -6.82
C SER A 2 21.95 10.82 -6.78
N ALA A 3 22.33 9.93 -5.87
CA ALA A 3 21.57 8.72 -5.61
C ALA A 3 20.12 9.10 -5.25
N LYS A 4 19.13 8.45 -5.86
CA LYS A 4 17.74 8.55 -5.42
C LYS A 4 17.53 7.50 -4.33
N GLU A 5 17.23 7.96 -3.12
CA GLU A 5 16.89 7.09 -1.99
C GLU A 5 15.46 6.56 -2.15
N ALA A 6 15.24 5.29 -1.83
CA ALA A 6 13.91 4.68 -1.87
C ALA A 6 13.70 3.72 -0.70
N SER A 7 12.45 3.54 -0.30
CA SER A 7 12.03 2.69 0.81
C SER A 7 10.95 1.71 0.33
N GLN A 8 11.21 0.41 0.42
CA GLN A 8 10.21 -0.62 0.17
C GLN A 8 9.38 -0.82 1.43
N LEU A 9 8.06 -0.84 1.27
CA LEU A 9 7.13 -1.16 2.35
C LEU A 9 6.24 -2.33 1.94
N SER A 10 6.03 -3.26 2.87
CA SER A 10 4.94 -4.24 2.82
C SER A 10 4.02 -3.98 4.02
N LEU A 11 2.76 -3.65 3.75
CA LEU A 11 1.77 -3.20 4.72
C LEU A 11 0.57 -4.16 4.71
N GLU A 12 0.30 -4.81 5.84
CA GLU A 12 -0.90 -5.66 5.99
C GLU A 12 -2.03 -4.90 6.70
N PHE A 13 -3.23 -4.98 6.12
CA PHE A 13 -4.45 -4.41 6.66
C PHE A 13 -5.53 -5.48 6.86
N GLN A 14 -6.20 -5.40 8.00
CA GLN A 14 -7.40 -6.17 8.27
C GLN A 14 -8.59 -5.56 7.53
N LEU A 15 -9.34 -6.38 6.80
CA LEU A 15 -10.59 -5.98 6.16
C LEU A 15 -11.76 -6.20 7.12
N HIS A 16 -12.59 -5.17 7.27
CA HIS A 16 -13.87 -5.26 7.96
C HIS A 16 -14.97 -5.57 6.94
N LEU A 17 -15.35 -6.84 6.87
CA LEU A 17 -16.28 -7.35 5.87
C LEU A 17 -17.72 -7.35 6.38
N ALA A 18 -18.66 -7.11 5.48
CA ALA A 18 -20.08 -7.24 5.80
C ALA A 18 -20.46 -8.72 6.02
N PRO A 19 -21.48 -9.03 6.84
CA PRO A 19 -21.98 -10.39 6.98
C PRO A 19 -22.35 -11.00 5.61
N GLY A 20 -21.93 -12.24 5.38
CA GLY A 20 -22.18 -12.94 4.12
C GLY A 20 -21.19 -12.64 2.99
N THR A 21 -20.16 -11.82 3.23
CA THR A 21 -19.04 -11.66 2.28
C THR A 21 -18.38 -13.01 2.02
N ARG A 22 -18.13 -13.32 0.75
CA ARG A 22 -17.52 -14.57 0.33
C ARG A 22 -16.02 -14.36 0.03
N PRO A 23 -15.19 -15.41 0.06
CA PRO A 23 -13.77 -15.31 -0.25
C PRO A 23 -13.46 -14.60 -1.59
N GLU A 24 -14.25 -14.85 -2.62
CA GLU A 24 -14.12 -14.20 -3.92
C GLU A 24 -14.36 -12.69 -3.88
N ASP A 25 -15.17 -12.20 -2.94
CA ASP A 25 -15.45 -10.77 -2.79
C ASP A 25 -14.23 -10.05 -2.19
N VAL A 26 -13.44 -10.74 -1.34
CA VAL A 26 -12.14 -10.26 -0.81
C VAL A 26 -11.13 -10.12 -1.95
N HIS A 27 -10.99 -11.17 -2.77
CA HIS A 27 -10.07 -11.15 -3.91
C HIS A 27 -10.47 -10.09 -4.95
N ALA A 28 -11.77 -9.98 -5.25
CA ALA A 28 -12.29 -8.96 -6.16
C ALA A 28 -12.06 -7.54 -5.62
N HIS A 29 -12.12 -7.35 -4.29
CA HIS A 29 -11.77 -6.07 -3.68
C HIS A 29 -10.27 -5.76 -3.82
N GLY A 30 -9.39 -6.73 -3.53
CA GLY A 30 -7.95 -6.58 -3.71
C GLY A 30 -7.57 -6.22 -5.14
N GLU A 31 -8.19 -6.87 -6.13
CA GLU A 31 -8.01 -6.53 -7.55
C GLU A 31 -8.37 -5.07 -7.85
N ARG A 32 -9.49 -4.57 -7.32
CA ARG A 32 -9.85 -3.15 -7.49
C ARG A 32 -8.81 -2.22 -6.86
N VAL A 33 -8.32 -2.53 -5.66
CA VAL A 33 -7.27 -1.74 -5.00
C VAL A 33 -5.99 -1.73 -5.83
N MET A 34 -5.60 -2.87 -6.40
CA MET A 34 -4.44 -2.98 -7.30
C MET A 34 -4.58 -2.05 -8.51
N GLN A 35 -5.73 -2.09 -9.19
CA GLN A 35 -5.97 -1.24 -10.35
C GLN A 35 -5.89 0.26 -10.01
N GLU A 36 -6.46 0.67 -8.86
CA GLU A 36 -6.38 2.07 -8.44
C GLU A 36 -4.97 2.50 -8.02
N LEU A 37 -4.16 1.60 -7.45
CA LEU A 37 -2.74 1.88 -7.19
C LEU A 37 -1.96 2.06 -8.49
N LEU A 38 -2.20 1.22 -9.50
CA LEU A 38 -1.59 1.36 -10.83
C LEU A 38 -2.00 2.67 -11.52
N HIS A 39 -3.27 3.10 -11.38
CA HIS A 39 -3.71 4.40 -11.87
C HIS A 39 -2.99 5.57 -11.16
N LEU A 40 -2.81 5.47 -9.84
CA LEU A 40 -2.06 6.46 -9.07
C LEU A 40 -0.58 6.49 -9.49
N GLU A 41 0.05 5.32 -9.67
CA GLU A 41 1.43 5.19 -10.12
C GLU A 41 1.65 5.85 -11.49
N ALA A 42 0.68 5.73 -12.41
CA ALA A 42 0.74 6.36 -13.72
C ALA A 42 0.70 7.90 -13.71
N CYS A 43 0.27 8.52 -12.60
CA CYS A 43 0.16 9.98 -12.48
C CYS A 43 0.98 10.60 -11.34
N ASN A 44 1.72 9.78 -10.58
CA ASN A 44 2.50 10.23 -9.43
C ASN A 44 3.86 9.52 -9.38
N ASP A 45 4.91 10.25 -9.76
CA ASP A 45 6.29 9.76 -9.82
C ASP A 45 6.99 9.61 -8.43
N ASP A 46 6.26 9.82 -7.32
CA ASP A 46 6.80 9.67 -5.95
C ASP A 46 6.82 8.22 -5.45
N PHE A 47 6.21 7.28 -6.17
CA PHE A 47 6.23 5.86 -5.83
C PHE A 47 6.11 4.96 -7.05
N THR A 48 6.44 3.68 -6.91
CA THR A 48 6.30 2.65 -7.96
C THR A 48 6.21 1.26 -7.33
N ASP A 49 6.20 0.22 -8.15
CA ASP A 49 6.22 -1.20 -7.76
C ASP A 49 5.03 -1.57 -6.87
N SER A 50 3.85 -1.09 -7.27
CA SER A 50 2.61 -1.40 -6.57
C SER A 50 2.26 -2.87 -6.72
N ALA A 51 2.04 -3.57 -5.61
CA ALA A 51 1.48 -4.91 -5.61
C ALA A 51 0.45 -5.10 -4.49
N VAL A 52 -0.54 -5.97 -4.75
CA VAL A 52 -1.59 -6.30 -3.79
C VAL A 52 -1.75 -7.81 -3.70
N ALA A 53 -1.64 -8.34 -2.49
CA ALA A 53 -1.99 -9.72 -2.16
C ALA A 53 -3.20 -9.75 -1.22
N THR A 54 -3.98 -10.83 -1.26
CA THR A 54 -5.17 -11.01 -0.43
C THR A 54 -5.19 -12.37 0.23
N ASN A 55 -5.65 -12.42 1.48
CA ASN A 55 -5.88 -13.66 2.20
C ASN A 55 -7.32 -13.69 2.73
N ALA A 56 -8.18 -14.43 2.04
CA ALA A 56 -9.59 -14.54 2.41
C ALA A 56 -9.82 -15.40 3.67
N ALA A 57 -8.86 -16.20 4.11
CA ALA A 57 -8.98 -16.97 5.36
C ALA A 57 -8.82 -16.08 6.60
N THR A 58 -7.97 -15.06 6.50
CA THR A 58 -7.72 -14.06 7.56
C THR A 58 -8.42 -12.73 7.30
N ASN A 59 -9.08 -12.57 6.14
CA ASN A 59 -9.66 -11.32 5.68
C ASN A 59 -8.64 -10.17 5.66
N THR A 60 -7.42 -10.42 5.19
CA THR A 60 -6.37 -9.40 5.08
C THR A 60 -6.05 -9.07 3.63
N ILE A 61 -5.55 -7.84 3.44
CA ILE A 61 -4.92 -7.36 2.21
C ILE A 61 -3.51 -6.91 2.57
N THR A 62 -2.54 -7.33 1.78
CA THR A 62 -1.15 -6.87 1.88
C THR A 62 -0.86 -6.00 0.68
N VAL A 63 -0.37 -4.78 0.92
CA VAL A 63 0.01 -3.84 -0.12
C VAL A 63 1.52 -3.62 -0.05
N GLU A 64 2.18 -3.77 -1.19
CA GLU A 64 3.60 -3.49 -1.37
C GLU A 64 3.77 -2.25 -2.24
N LEU A 65 4.68 -1.36 -1.82
CA LEU A 65 4.98 -0.10 -2.49
C LEU A 65 6.47 0.24 -2.34
N LEU A 66 7.08 0.77 -3.40
CA LEU A 66 8.39 1.42 -3.36
C LEU A 66 8.19 2.95 -3.31
N ILE A 67 8.44 3.56 -2.15
CA ILE A 67 8.36 5.02 -1.99
C ILE A 67 9.70 5.65 -2.37
N LEU A 68 9.67 6.59 -3.31
CA LEU A 68 10.85 7.24 -3.87
C LEU A 68 11.20 8.55 -3.13
N ASN A 69 12.45 8.97 -3.29
CA ASN A 69 13.00 10.22 -2.79
C ASN A 69 12.89 10.38 -1.25
N THR A 70 12.96 9.28 -0.50
CA THR A 70 13.01 9.29 0.97
C THR A 70 13.66 8.03 1.53
N ALA A 71 14.66 8.19 2.40
CA ALA A 71 15.21 7.13 3.24
C ALA A 71 14.67 7.17 4.69
N ASP A 72 13.88 8.18 5.05
CA ASP A 72 13.26 8.27 6.39
C ASP A 72 12.05 7.32 6.47
N PRO A 73 12.09 6.28 7.32
CA PRO A 73 11.02 5.27 7.38
C PRO A 73 9.66 5.86 7.76
N THR A 74 9.65 6.86 8.65
CA THR A 74 8.41 7.51 9.10
C THR A 74 7.76 8.26 7.94
N THR A 75 8.53 9.10 7.24
CA THR A 75 8.06 9.84 6.07
C THR A 75 7.60 8.89 4.97
N ALA A 76 8.34 7.81 4.71
CA ALA A 76 7.95 6.79 3.73
C ALA A 76 6.61 6.13 4.10
N LEU A 77 6.41 5.78 5.37
CA LEU A 77 5.15 5.22 5.84
C LEU A 77 3.97 6.17 5.73
N HIS A 78 4.14 7.44 6.12
CA HIS A 78 3.09 8.46 5.99
C HIS A 78 2.60 8.55 4.54
N ARG A 79 3.54 8.56 3.59
CA ARG A 79 3.23 8.61 2.15
C ARG A 79 2.53 7.34 1.69
N ALA A 80 3.08 6.17 2.02
CA ALA A 80 2.49 4.88 1.68
C ALA A 80 1.05 4.76 2.20
N LEU A 81 0.79 5.11 3.46
CA LEU A 81 -0.55 5.11 4.05
C LEU A 81 -1.52 6.05 3.33
N GLY A 82 -1.05 7.22 2.88
CA GLY A 82 -1.86 8.15 2.08
C GLY A 82 -2.24 7.57 0.72
N LEU A 83 -1.29 6.92 0.05
CA LEU A 83 -1.50 6.26 -1.25
C LEU A 83 -2.49 5.10 -1.12
N VAL A 84 -2.26 4.19 -0.17
CA VAL A 84 -3.16 3.04 0.08
C VAL A 84 -4.56 3.53 0.43
N ARG A 85 -4.70 4.55 1.28
CA ARG A 85 -6.01 5.12 1.64
C ARG A 85 -6.75 5.65 0.42
N THR A 86 -6.03 6.34 -0.46
CA THR A 86 -6.59 6.91 -1.69
C THR A 86 -7.08 5.82 -2.63
N ALA A 87 -6.25 4.81 -2.89
CA ALA A 87 -6.63 3.65 -3.71
C ALA A 87 -7.81 2.88 -3.10
N ALA A 88 -7.82 2.65 -1.79
CA ALA A 88 -8.93 1.99 -1.11
C ALA A 88 -10.26 2.74 -1.29
N HIS A 89 -10.25 4.07 -1.16
CA HIS A 89 -11.45 4.90 -1.40
C HIS A 89 -11.89 4.87 -2.85
N ALA A 90 -10.97 4.95 -3.81
CA ALA A 90 -11.28 4.85 -5.24
C ALA A 90 -11.88 3.47 -5.58
N ALA A 91 -11.40 2.40 -4.94
CA ALA A 91 -11.93 1.03 -5.06
C ALA A 91 -13.30 0.81 -4.36
N GLY A 92 -13.88 1.86 -3.78
CA GLY A 92 -15.19 1.87 -3.14
C GLY A 92 -15.19 1.49 -1.65
N ALA A 93 -14.03 1.41 -1.00
CA ALA A 93 -13.95 1.12 0.44
C ALA A 93 -14.07 2.39 1.30
N ALA A 94 -14.42 2.16 2.57
CA ALA A 94 -14.28 3.15 3.62
C ALA A 94 -13.07 2.79 4.50
N THR A 95 -12.45 3.80 5.11
CA THR A 95 -11.29 3.64 5.99
C THR A 95 -11.62 4.15 7.42
N PRO A 96 -12.65 3.59 8.08
CA PRO A 96 -12.93 3.95 9.47
C PRO A 96 -11.74 3.54 10.34
N HIS A 97 -11.37 4.36 11.32
CA HIS A 97 -10.23 4.12 12.21
C HIS A 97 -8.89 3.94 11.48
N TRP A 98 -8.72 4.60 10.32
CA TRP A 98 -7.49 4.54 9.55
C TRP A 98 -6.27 4.88 10.41
N ALA A 99 -5.22 4.08 10.24
CA ALA A 99 -3.93 4.28 10.87
C ALA A 99 -3.44 5.72 10.63
N THR A 100 -3.39 6.51 11.71
CA THR A 100 -2.47 7.66 11.76
C THR A 100 -1.10 7.11 12.09
N VAL A 101 -0.01 7.76 11.75
CA VAL A 101 1.31 7.12 11.93
C VAL A 101 1.73 6.98 13.41
N SER A 102 0.88 7.43 14.34
CA SER A 102 0.95 7.03 15.74
C SER A 102 0.50 5.57 16.00
N ASP A 103 -0.37 5.00 15.15
CA ASP A 103 -0.95 3.65 15.21
C ASP A 103 -0.65 2.90 13.90
N MET A 104 0.39 2.05 13.90
CA MET A 104 0.90 1.36 12.70
C MET A 104 -0.11 0.33 12.12
N PRO A 105 0.02 -0.03 10.82
CA PRO A 105 -0.60 -1.24 10.25
C PRO A 105 -0.33 -2.49 11.09
N VAL A 106 -1.14 -3.55 10.87
CA VAL A 106 -1.02 -4.82 11.62
C VAL A 106 0.41 -5.36 11.54
N GLN A 107 1.03 -5.22 10.38
CA GLN A 107 2.45 -5.48 10.19
C GLN A 107 3.05 -4.50 9.17
N VAL A 108 4.28 -4.06 9.44
CA VAL A 108 5.08 -3.25 8.52
C VAL A 108 6.46 -3.90 8.38
N GLN A 109 6.86 -4.19 7.15
CA GLN A 109 8.23 -4.57 6.83
C GLN A 109 8.88 -3.47 6.01
N PHE A 110 10.08 -3.05 6.42
CA PHE A 110 10.88 -2.05 5.72
C PHE A 110 12.15 -2.69 5.20
N GLU A 111 12.38 -2.56 3.90
CA GLU A 111 13.70 -2.78 3.31
C GLU A 111 14.18 -1.47 2.68
N LYS A 112 15.39 -1.04 3.05
CA LYS A 112 16.05 0.08 2.38
C LYS A 112 16.41 -0.39 0.97
N ALA A 113 15.71 0.10 -0.04
CA ALA A 113 16.01 -0.24 -1.42
C ALA A 113 17.36 0.40 -1.81
N ARG A 114 18.26 -0.45 -2.31
CA ARG A 114 19.61 -0.11 -2.76
C ARG A 114 19.55 0.84 -3.97
N GLU A 115 20.60 1.65 -4.14
CA GLU A 115 20.82 2.62 -5.23
C GLU A 115 20.15 2.24 -6.57
N VAL A 116 19.17 3.02 -7.01
CA VAL A 116 18.63 2.90 -8.37
C VAL A 116 19.57 3.67 -9.31
N ALA A 117 20.46 2.95 -9.99
CA ALA A 117 21.30 3.54 -11.04
C ALA A 117 20.45 3.81 -12.28
N SER A 118 20.27 5.08 -12.66
CA SER A 118 19.70 5.46 -13.95
C SER A 118 20.73 5.16 -15.06
N ALA A 119 20.33 4.37 -16.06
CA ALA A 119 21.08 4.19 -17.30
C ALA A 119 21.07 5.47 -18.16
#